data_AF-A0A8H7DB90-F1
#
_entry.id   AF-A0A8H7DB90-F1
#
_cell.length_a   1.000
_cell.length_b   1.000
_cell.length_c   1.000
_cell.angle_alpha   90.00
_cell.angle_beta   90.00
_cell.angle_gamma   90.00
#
_symmetry.space_group_name_H-M   'P 1'
#
loop_
_entity.id
_entity.type
_entity.pdbx_description
1 polymer ?
#
loop_
_entity_poly.entity_id
_entity_poly.type
_entity_poly.pdbx_seq_one_letter_code
_entity_poly.pdbx_strand_id
1 'polypeptide(L)'
;MAPFGRSGSSTGRQGSSRGPQIYVPPNHPSTPLLPDLKKFPKNPGYTDAHAVYEQMRNHFQSKAFSQGNTQTIIVQCWLARMEPKKQKQTLIHDIFAVIPNIPVSIGARDLKAVVYHALLPQIIRWLRGYDVSEIEFSLRKQHWIEIIPSGYPDVNAIADDFFTMKPAKTGGSTRIFSNKNPAKLYLAIDNPTFDKIADFFDKLDNPDRDNLHIDETSYPPKKGKKAMTQRKPRATRGKKSVAGDETEKSENQDALDMSQSLPRNPEVLKSTNLYRRATPPPGPVQKKPRLELMVSPDASNIKKALAQQSQPRTKALKGLFDNTTCDVLIYILPTATWTEAIKNPHIFSELKNIIPCHNVIYYNTKSQRTSGGFKTAIPGKLGTQIFDAEKRDVCLKQAFSLAENGQKVIHAPISQLSFLGGELNILGWATTMMDIVYRYIKIQEPDVGTPPFHVPLMRFVRGGLAICQNETRETYLVEEWIDGEFVKYIHNRSGQPRHFQNEEYDLRARFLSFCQHVQFYKTDKAAYVSDFQGQSYSFIAPYI
;
A
#
# COMPACT_ATOMS: atom_id res chain seq x y z
N MET A 1 27.76 33.69 52.78
CA MET A 1 28.48 33.68 54.07
C MET A 1 28.93 32.26 54.36
N ALA A 2 30.23 32.05 54.49
CA ALA A 2 30.86 30.79 54.87
C ALA A 2 30.81 30.60 56.42
N PRO A 3 31.52 29.64 57.03
CA PRO A 3 31.37 28.17 57.00
C PRO A 3 31.46 27.55 58.42
N PHE A 4 31.03 26.31 58.67
CA PHE A 4 31.47 25.47 59.82
C PHE A 4 31.00 24.04 59.56
N GLY A 5 31.66 22.93 59.92
CA GLY A 5 32.88 22.66 60.67
C GLY A 5 33.03 21.12 60.74
N ARG A 6 34.28 20.64 60.79
CA ARG A 6 34.63 19.22 60.96
C ARG A 6 34.48 18.80 62.43
N SER A 7 34.01 17.56 62.66
CA SER A 7 34.46 16.73 63.78
C SER A 7 34.36 15.26 63.38
N GLY A 8 35.48 14.56 63.43
CA GLY A 8 35.56 13.12 63.22
C GLY A 8 35.38 12.34 64.52
N SER A 9 34.88 11.12 64.40
CA SER A 9 35.08 10.06 65.38
C SER A 9 35.20 8.73 64.64
N SER A 10 36.39 8.15 64.70
CA SER A 10 36.74 6.83 64.19
C SER A 10 36.60 5.77 65.29
N THR A 11 35.78 4.75 65.08
CA THR A 11 35.94 3.42 65.70
C THR A 11 35.54 2.36 64.69
N GLY A 12 36.49 1.49 64.34
CA GLY A 12 36.39 0.53 63.26
C GLY A 12 35.80 -0.84 63.64
N ARG A 13 36.02 -1.79 62.71
CA ARG A 13 35.68 -3.24 62.67
C ARG A 13 34.19 -3.49 62.33
N GLN A 14 33.81 -4.31 61.35
CA GLN A 14 34.38 -5.50 60.72
C GLN A 14 33.90 -5.61 59.27
N GLY A 15 34.71 -6.22 58.41
CA GLY A 15 34.35 -6.50 57.02
C GLY A 15 33.27 -7.57 56.88
N SER A 16 32.31 -7.30 56.00
CA SER A 16 31.52 -8.30 55.29
C SER A 16 31.35 -7.78 53.87
N SER A 17 32.18 -8.27 52.94
CA SER A 17 32.01 -8.06 51.52
C SER A 17 30.75 -8.80 51.06
N ARG A 18 29.61 -8.11 51.01
CA ARG A 18 28.45 -8.59 50.27
C ARG A 18 28.72 -8.36 48.79
N GLY A 19 28.92 -9.44 48.04
CA GLY A 19 28.86 -9.43 46.59
C GLY A 19 27.48 -8.97 46.09
N PRO A 20 27.32 -8.72 44.78
CA PRO A 20 26.10 -8.18 44.20
C PRO A 20 24.89 -9.08 44.55
N GLN A 21 23.93 -8.52 45.29
CA GLN A 21 22.65 -9.17 45.57
C GLN A 21 21.72 -8.93 44.37
N ILE A 22 21.25 -10.02 43.76
CA ILE A 22 20.16 -9.99 42.78
C ILE A 22 18.85 -9.87 43.56
N TYR A 23 18.18 -8.74 43.42
CA TYR A 23 16.83 -8.52 43.94
C TYR A 23 15.84 -9.16 42.96
N VAL A 24 15.12 -10.19 43.40
CA VAL A 24 13.93 -10.68 42.68
C VAL A 24 12.74 -9.88 43.22
N PRO A 25 12.03 -9.09 42.40
CA PRO A 25 10.87 -8.34 42.87
C PRO A 25 9.77 -9.31 43.32
N PRO A 26 9.00 -8.97 44.37
CA PRO A 26 7.85 -9.77 44.78
C PRO A 26 6.83 -9.84 43.65
N ASN A 27 6.25 -11.04 43.45
CA ASN A 27 5.19 -11.30 42.49
C ASN A 27 4.02 -10.32 42.70
N HIS A 28 3.93 -9.29 41.85
CA HIS A 28 2.77 -8.43 41.79
C HIS A 28 1.58 -9.22 41.22
N PRO A 29 0.35 -9.01 41.75
CA PRO A 29 -0.86 -9.55 41.12
C PRO A 29 -0.93 -9.06 39.67
N SER A 30 -1.11 -10.01 38.75
CA SER A 30 -1.09 -9.81 37.30
C SER A 30 -2.11 -8.77 36.87
N THR A 31 -1.64 -7.55 36.59
CA THR A 31 -2.43 -6.54 35.87
C THR A 31 -2.78 -7.13 34.49
N PRO A 32 -4.05 -7.08 34.03
CA PRO A 32 -4.42 -7.60 32.72
C PRO A 32 -3.49 -7.03 31.64
N LEU A 33 -3.03 -7.93 30.76
CA LEU A 33 -1.99 -7.62 29.80
C LEU A 33 -2.50 -6.70 28.69
N LEU A 34 -3.79 -6.73 28.39
CA LEU A 34 -4.46 -5.84 27.42
C LEU A 34 -4.96 -4.54 28.08
N PRO A 35 -4.90 -3.40 27.38
CA PRO A 35 -5.53 -2.17 27.85
C PRO A 35 -7.06 -2.33 27.82
N ASP A 36 -7.76 -1.65 28.73
CA ASP A 36 -9.23 -1.57 28.68
C ASP A 36 -9.62 -0.86 27.38
N LEU A 37 -10.24 -1.61 26.46
CA LEU A 37 -10.51 -1.16 25.10
C LEU A 37 -11.61 -0.09 25.14
N LYS A 38 -11.21 1.16 24.93
CA LYS A 38 -12.18 2.27 24.81
C LYS A 38 -13.04 2.03 23.57
N LYS A 39 -14.36 1.92 23.74
CA LYS A 39 -15.31 1.92 22.63
C LYS A 39 -15.17 3.24 21.86
N PHE A 40 -14.83 3.16 20.59
CA PHE A 40 -14.71 4.33 19.73
C PHE A 40 -16.03 4.64 19.02
N PRO A 41 -16.28 5.91 18.65
CA PRO A 41 -17.33 6.23 17.71
C PRO A 41 -17.01 5.54 16.37
N LYS A 42 -18.00 4.84 15.81
CA LYS A 42 -17.90 4.12 14.54
C LYS A 42 -17.51 5.08 13.42
N ASN A 43 -16.24 5.08 13.04
CA ASN A 43 -15.74 5.77 11.84
C ASN A 43 -15.82 4.80 10.65
N PRO A 44 -16.54 5.11 9.57
CA PRO A 44 -16.51 4.30 8.35
C PRO A 44 -15.13 4.41 7.70
N GLY A 45 -14.44 3.29 7.51
CA GLY A 45 -13.10 3.21 6.91
C GLY A 45 -11.96 2.96 7.89
N TYR A 46 -12.09 3.42 9.13
CA TYR A 46 -11.24 3.03 10.26
C TYR A 46 -12.05 2.10 11.14
N THR A 47 -12.02 0.80 10.80
CA THR A 47 -12.78 -0.20 11.56
C THR A 47 -12.30 -0.21 13.00
N ASP A 48 -13.18 -0.54 13.95
CA ASP A 48 -12.82 -0.70 15.37
C ASP A 48 -11.57 -1.61 15.53
N ALA A 49 -11.38 -2.56 14.61
CA ALA A 49 -10.20 -3.40 14.50
C ALA A 49 -8.87 -2.63 14.38
N HIS A 50 -8.79 -1.58 13.55
CA HIS A 50 -7.57 -0.80 13.37
C HIS A 50 -7.26 0.01 14.62
N ALA A 51 -8.28 0.59 15.24
CA ALA A 51 -8.16 1.32 16.51
C ALA A 51 -7.62 0.43 17.62
N VAL A 52 -8.22 -0.76 17.76
CA VAL A 52 -7.84 -1.77 18.74
C VAL A 52 -6.43 -2.27 18.47
N TYR A 53 -6.08 -2.57 17.23
CA TYR A 53 -4.73 -3.01 16.86
C TYR A 53 -3.68 -1.95 17.16
N GLU A 54 -3.93 -0.67 16.82
CA GLU A 54 -3.00 0.42 17.08
C GLU A 54 -2.83 0.68 18.59
N GLN A 55 -3.92 0.63 19.36
CA GLN A 55 -3.86 0.67 20.83
C GLN A 55 -3.03 -0.48 21.40
N MET A 56 -3.28 -1.71 20.95
CA MET A 56 -2.54 -2.89 21.38
C MET A 56 -1.06 -2.76 21.04
N ARG A 57 -0.73 -2.33 19.81
CA ARG A 57 0.65 -2.11 19.38
C ARG A 57 1.35 -1.06 20.23
N ASN A 58 0.71 0.10 20.45
CA ASN A 58 1.26 1.16 21.29
C ASN A 58 1.45 0.70 22.74
N HIS A 59 0.51 -0.10 23.25
CA HIS A 59 0.58 -0.69 24.58
C HIS A 59 1.76 -1.65 24.72
N PHE A 60 1.93 -2.60 23.80
CA PHE A 60 3.08 -3.52 23.81
C PHE A 60 4.39 -2.79 23.62
N GLN A 61 4.42 -1.77 22.76
CA GLN A 61 5.58 -0.90 22.60
C GLN A 61 5.93 -0.19 23.91
N SER A 62 4.95 0.43 24.57
CA SER A 62 5.16 1.12 25.85
C SER A 62 5.59 0.16 26.98
N LYS A 63 5.04 -1.06 27.04
CA LYS A 63 5.45 -2.10 28.00
C LYS A 63 6.87 -2.58 27.73
N ALA A 64 7.23 -2.82 26.47
CA ALA A 64 8.57 -3.22 26.08
C ALA A 64 9.63 -2.19 26.50
N PHE A 65 9.31 -0.89 26.45
CA PHE A 65 10.23 0.18 26.84
C PHE A 65 10.21 0.55 28.34
N SER A 66 9.10 0.32 29.05
CA SER A 66 8.97 0.72 30.46
C SER A 66 9.53 -0.29 31.46
N GLN A 67 9.57 -1.58 31.11
CA GLN A 67 10.18 -2.61 31.93
C GLN A 67 11.54 -2.97 31.32
N GLY A 68 12.61 -2.48 31.93
CA GLY A 68 13.99 -2.44 31.38
C GLY A 68 14.68 -3.78 31.07
N ASN A 69 13.96 -4.86 30.81
CA ASN A 69 14.48 -6.14 30.30
C ASN A 69 13.40 -7.00 29.60
N THR A 70 12.29 -6.42 29.14
CA THR A 70 11.25 -7.22 28.48
C THR A 70 11.75 -7.78 27.16
N GLN A 71 11.93 -9.10 27.09
CA GLN A 71 12.32 -9.77 25.87
C GLN A 71 11.16 -9.79 24.89
N THR A 72 11.39 -9.26 23.70
CA THR A 72 10.38 -9.21 22.63
C THR A 72 10.80 -10.03 21.42
N ILE A 73 9.81 -10.54 20.70
CA ILE A 73 9.96 -11.34 19.50
C ILE A 73 9.17 -10.74 18.34
N ILE A 74 9.42 -11.25 17.14
CA ILE A 74 8.63 -10.98 15.95
C ILE A 74 7.71 -12.18 15.72
N VAL A 75 6.43 -11.94 15.46
CA VAL A 75 5.44 -12.95 15.09
C VAL A 75 5.12 -12.81 13.61
N GLN A 76 5.22 -13.90 12.86
CA GLN A 76 4.67 -14.06 11.52
C GLN A 76 3.40 -14.90 11.61
N CYS A 77 2.27 -14.39 11.13
CA CYS A 77 1.00 -15.10 11.22
C CYS A 77 0.26 -15.18 9.89
N TRP A 78 -0.43 -16.29 9.66
CA TRP A 78 -1.24 -16.56 8.47
C TRP A 78 -2.64 -17.01 8.85
N LEU A 79 -3.62 -16.77 7.97
CA LEU A 79 -4.90 -17.47 8.02
C LEU A 79 -4.77 -18.85 7.36
N ALA A 80 -5.20 -19.90 8.05
CA ALA A 80 -5.06 -21.27 7.55
C ALA A 80 -6.24 -22.17 7.96
N ARG A 81 -6.35 -23.34 7.31
CA ARG A 81 -7.21 -24.43 7.74
C ARG A 81 -6.52 -25.79 7.57
N MET A 82 -7.06 -26.82 8.20
CA MET A 82 -6.63 -28.21 7.99
C MET A 82 -7.71 -28.95 7.22
N GLU A 83 -7.48 -29.21 5.94
CA GLU A 83 -8.45 -29.95 5.12
C GLU A 83 -8.60 -31.40 5.62
N PRO A 84 -9.81 -31.97 5.57
CA PRO A 84 -10.01 -33.38 5.81
C PRO A 84 -9.11 -34.18 4.86
N LYS A 85 -8.28 -35.08 5.41
CA LYS A 85 -7.31 -35.96 4.71
C LYS A 85 -5.94 -35.35 4.38
N LYS A 86 -5.71 -34.04 4.60
CA LYS A 86 -4.34 -33.48 4.47
C LYS A 86 -3.62 -33.51 5.82
N GLN A 87 -2.32 -33.80 5.77
CA GLN A 87 -1.43 -33.74 6.95
C GLN A 87 -0.80 -32.35 7.14
N LYS A 88 -0.88 -31.50 6.11
CA LYS A 88 -0.34 -30.14 6.13
C LYS A 88 -1.49 -29.15 6.03
N GLN A 89 -1.34 -28.05 6.74
CA GLN A 89 -2.26 -26.93 6.68
C GLN A 89 -2.31 -26.33 5.27
N THR A 90 -3.51 -25.92 4.87
CA THR A 90 -3.75 -25.12 3.67
C THR A 90 -3.84 -23.66 4.08
N LEU A 91 -2.99 -22.80 3.52
CA LEU A 91 -3.09 -21.35 3.71
C LEU A 91 -4.30 -20.82 2.95
N ILE A 92 -5.06 -19.93 3.58
CA ILE A 92 -6.23 -19.32 2.98
C ILE A 92 -5.80 -18.01 2.33
N HIS A 93 -5.63 -18.04 1.00
CA HIS A 93 -5.12 -16.91 0.21
C HIS A 93 -3.77 -16.37 0.71
N ASP A 94 -3.46 -15.12 0.38
CA ASP A 94 -2.27 -14.39 0.83
C ASP A 94 -2.52 -13.62 2.14
N ILE A 95 -3.41 -14.12 3.01
CA ILE A 95 -3.76 -13.44 4.26
C ILE A 95 -2.64 -13.64 5.29
N PHE A 96 -1.84 -12.60 5.48
CA PHE A 96 -0.58 -12.65 6.22
C PHE A 96 -0.27 -11.35 6.95
N ALA A 97 0.33 -11.44 8.14
CA ALA A 97 0.85 -10.29 8.87
C ALA A 97 2.17 -10.59 9.59
N VAL A 98 2.96 -9.53 9.79
CA VAL A 98 4.18 -9.53 10.61
C VAL A 98 3.99 -8.54 11.76
N ILE A 99 4.10 -9.04 12.98
CA ILE A 99 3.82 -8.29 14.21
C ILE A 99 5.13 -8.19 15.02
N PRO A 100 5.77 -7.00 15.07
CA PRO A 100 6.98 -6.80 15.86
C PRO A 100 6.67 -6.54 17.33
N ASN A 101 7.68 -6.65 18.18
CA ASN A 101 7.67 -6.23 19.59
C ASN A 101 6.65 -6.97 20.48
N ILE A 102 6.41 -8.26 20.20
CA ILE A 102 5.54 -9.08 21.03
C ILE A 102 6.32 -9.57 22.26
N PRO A 103 5.85 -9.34 23.50
CA PRO A 103 6.52 -9.87 24.69
C PRO A 103 6.57 -11.41 24.64
N VAL A 104 7.75 -12.00 24.89
CA VAL A 104 7.90 -13.47 24.90
C VAL A 104 7.03 -14.14 25.97
N SER A 105 6.69 -13.41 27.03
CA SER A 105 5.87 -13.87 28.16
C SER A 105 4.37 -13.71 27.95
N ILE A 106 3.91 -13.32 26.76
CA ILE A 106 2.48 -13.13 26.45
C ILE A 106 1.66 -14.41 26.69
N GLY A 107 0.45 -14.26 27.24
CA GLY A 107 -0.52 -15.34 27.40
C GLY A 107 -1.15 -15.77 26.08
N ALA A 108 -1.76 -16.95 26.04
CA ALA A 108 -2.35 -17.51 24.82
C ALA A 108 -3.54 -16.67 24.36
N ARG A 109 -4.37 -16.20 25.30
CA ARG A 109 -5.55 -15.38 25.00
C ARG A 109 -5.16 -14.05 24.36
N ASP A 110 -4.20 -13.35 24.97
CA ASP A 110 -3.75 -12.06 24.46
C ASP A 110 -3.01 -12.21 23.14
N LEU A 111 -2.21 -13.27 22.98
CA LEU A 111 -1.53 -13.58 21.73
C LEU A 111 -2.53 -13.87 20.60
N LYS A 112 -3.61 -14.61 20.89
CA LYS A 112 -4.69 -14.86 19.92
C LYS A 112 -5.36 -13.56 19.50
N ALA A 113 -5.73 -12.70 20.45
CA ALA A 113 -6.35 -11.40 20.16
C ALA A 113 -5.43 -10.51 19.29
N VAL A 114 -4.14 -10.44 19.61
CA VAL A 114 -3.13 -9.72 18.81
C VAL A 114 -3.09 -10.23 17.37
N VAL A 115 -3.01 -11.55 17.20
CA VAL A 115 -2.92 -12.18 15.86
C VAL A 115 -4.22 -11.99 15.08
N TYR A 116 -5.37 -12.15 15.73
CA TYR A 116 -6.69 -11.93 15.13
C TYR A 116 -6.81 -10.50 14.61
N HIS A 117 -6.57 -9.49 15.46
CA HIS A 117 -6.68 -8.09 15.05
C HIS A 117 -5.67 -7.69 13.98
N ALA A 118 -4.48 -8.28 13.96
CA ALA A 118 -3.49 -8.03 12.90
C ALA A 118 -3.95 -8.56 11.53
N LEU A 119 -4.66 -9.69 11.50
CA LEU A 119 -5.17 -10.29 10.26
C LEU A 119 -6.57 -9.78 9.88
N LEU A 120 -7.31 -9.20 10.83
CA LEU A 120 -8.73 -8.84 10.69
C LEU A 120 -9.05 -7.97 9.45
N PRO A 121 -8.26 -6.95 9.07
CA PRO A 121 -8.54 -6.17 7.86
C PRO A 121 -8.56 -7.02 6.58
N GLN A 122 -7.64 -7.99 6.49
CA GLN A 122 -7.55 -8.91 5.35
C GLN A 122 -8.64 -9.97 5.41
N ILE A 123 -8.99 -10.44 6.61
CA ILE A 123 -10.10 -11.36 6.85
C ILE A 123 -11.43 -10.72 6.43
N ILE A 124 -11.73 -9.49 6.86
CA ILE A 124 -12.97 -8.78 6.48
C ILE A 124 -13.09 -8.65 4.97
N ARG A 125 -11.99 -8.28 4.30
CA ARG A 125 -11.96 -8.20 2.83
C ARG A 125 -12.23 -9.54 2.17
N TRP A 126 -11.65 -10.61 2.71
CA TRP A 126 -11.86 -11.97 2.21
C TRP A 126 -13.29 -12.45 2.44
N LEU A 127 -13.87 -12.18 3.60
CA LEU A 127 -15.22 -12.64 3.99
C LEU A 127 -16.37 -12.01 3.20
N ARG A 128 -16.13 -10.92 2.45
CA ARG A 128 -17.15 -10.24 1.61
C ARG A 128 -18.48 -9.95 2.34
N GLY A 129 -18.37 -9.61 3.63
CA GLY A 129 -19.54 -9.30 4.48
C GLY A 129 -20.10 -10.45 5.29
N TYR A 130 -19.56 -11.68 5.19
CA TYR A 130 -19.86 -12.76 6.12
C TYR A 130 -19.31 -12.43 7.51
N ASP A 131 -20.13 -12.57 8.55
CA ASP A 131 -19.75 -12.26 9.93
C ASP A 131 -19.08 -13.48 10.57
N VAL A 132 -17.85 -13.33 11.07
CA VAL A 132 -17.09 -14.38 11.76
C VAL A 132 -16.52 -13.80 13.06
N SER A 133 -16.84 -14.46 14.17
CA SER A 133 -16.39 -14.05 15.49
C SER A 133 -14.97 -14.55 15.79
N GLU A 134 -14.22 -13.83 16.62
CA GLU A 134 -12.89 -14.24 17.09
C GLU A 134 -12.89 -15.67 17.70
N ILE A 135 -14.01 -16.07 18.33
CA ILE A 135 -14.13 -17.39 18.96
C ILE A 135 -14.10 -18.55 17.96
N GLU A 136 -14.43 -18.30 16.70
CA GLU A 136 -14.46 -19.31 15.63
C GLU A 136 -13.06 -19.63 15.08
N PHE A 137 -12.04 -18.89 15.54
CA PHE A 137 -10.65 -19.15 15.22
C PHE A 137 -9.92 -19.85 16.38
N SER A 138 -8.99 -20.74 16.06
CA SER A 138 -8.01 -21.29 17.00
C SER A 138 -6.62 -20.75 16.66
N LEU A 139 -5.79 -20.49 17.67
CA LEU A 139 -4.40 -20.09 17.44
C LEU A 139 -3.51 -21.33 17.48
N ARG A 140 -2.69 -21.54 16.45
CA ARG A 140 -1.81 -22.71 16.32
C ARG A 140 -0.38 -22.31 16.02
N LYS A 141 0.60 -23.10 16.47
CA LYS A 141 1.99 -23.00 16.04
C LYS A 141 2.32 -24.02 14.95
N GLN A 142 3.60 -24.09 14.58
CA GLN A 142 4.10 -25.11 13.67
C GLN A 142 3.72 -26.53 14.13
N HIS A 143 3.62 -27.45 13.17
CA HIS A 143 3.10 -28.81 13.40
C HIS A 143 1.65 -28.86 13.90
N TRP A 144 0.88 -27.79 13.65
CA TRP A 144 -0.55 -27.70 13.95
C TRP A 144 -0.92 -27.84 15.44
N ILE A 145 0.03 -27.56 16.32
CA ILE A 145 -0.17 -27.60 17.78
C ILE A 145 -0.99 -26.38 18.20
N GLU A 146 -2.11 -26.62 18.87
CA GLU A 146 -2.98 -25.56 19.37
C GLU A 146 -2.37 -24.86 20.59
N ILE A 147 -2.44 -23.54 20.60
CA ILE A 147 -2.00 -22.69 21.71
C ILE A 147 -3.22 -22.41 22.56
N ILE A 148 -3.32 -23.09 23.70
CA ILE A 148 -4.42 -23.00 24.65
C ILE A 148 -3.94 -22.25 25.90
N PRO A 149 -4.77 -21.40 26.54
CA PRO A 149 -4.41 -20.74 27.79
C PRO A 149 -3.96 -21.72 28.89
N SER A 150 -2.82 -21.45 29.52
CA SER A 150 -2.14 -22.35 30.47
C SER A 150 -2.66 -22.27 31.92
N GLY A 151 -3.89 -21.81 32.11
CA GLY A 151 -4.49 -21.54 33.44
C GLY A 151 -4.38 -20.07 33.85
N TYR A 152 -4.46 -19.79 35.15
CA TYR A 152 -4.34 -18.43 35.69
C TYR A 152 -3.09 -18.33 36.59
N PRO A 153 -2.10 -17.47 36.26
CA PRO A 153 -2.12 -16.50 35.16
C PRO A 153 -1.81 -17.14 33.79
N ASP A 154 -2.47 -16.66 32.73
CA ASP A 154 -2.20 -17.06 31.34
C ASP A 154 -0.95 -16.32 30.84
N VAL A 155 0.20 -16.99 30.87
CA VAL A 155 1.51 -16.42 30.51
C VAL A 155 2.36 -17.44 29.77
N ASN A 156 3.37 -16.94 29.05
CA ASN A 156 4.43 -17.75 28.40
C ASN A 156 3.92 -18.72 27.32
N ALA A 157 2.87 -18.37 26.59
CA ALA A 157 2.23 -19.26 25.61
C ALA A 157 3.15 -19.80 24.51
N ILE A 158 4.21 -19.05 24.20
CA ILE A 158 5.21 -19.38 23.19
C ILE A 158 6.64 -19.25 23.71
N ALA A 159 6.84 -19.08 25.02
CA ALA A 159 8.15 -18.75 25.57
C ALA A 159 9.16 -19.88 25.33
N ASP A 160 8.75 -21.14 25.50
CA ASP A 160 9.65 -22.29 25.36
C ASP A 160 10.28 -22.41 23.96
N ASP A 161 9.67 -21.81 22.92
CA ASP A 161 10.22 -21.79 21.57
C ASP A 161 11.44 -20.83 21.45
N PHE A 162 11.65 -19.94 22.43
CA PHE A 162 12.67 -18.87 22.41
C PHE A 162 13.74 -18.99 23.51
N PHE A 163 13.61 -19.94 24.44
CA PHE A 163 14.60 -20.19 25.48
C PHE A 163 15.32 -21.52 25.27
N THR A 164 16.64 -21.46 25.18
CA THR A 164 17.49 -22.65 25.15
C THR A 164 18.19 -22.83 26.48
N MET A 165 18.24 -24.07 27.00
CA MET A 165 19.01 -24.40 28.20
C MET A 165 20.47 -24.59 27.81
N LYS A 166 21.36 -23.72 28.29
CA LYS A 166 22.81 -23.95 28.17
C LYS A 166 23.38 -24.45 29.49
N PRO A 167 24.24 -25.49 29.48
CA PRO A 167 24.94 -25.91 30.67
C PRO A 167 25.85 -24.76 31.15
N ALA A 168 25.67 -24.36 32.41
CA ALA A 168 26.54 -23.42 33.10
C ALA A 168 27.86 -24.11 33.46
N LYS A 169 28.96 -23.36 33.43
CA LYS A 169 30.31 -23.87 33.71
C LYS A 169 30.46 -24.50 35.10
N THR A 170 29.58 -24.16 36.04
CA THR A 170 29.60 -24.58 37.45
C THR A 170 28.56 -25.65 37.80
N GLY A 171 28.03 -26.41 36.81
CA GLY A 171 27.12 -27.53 37.08
C GLY A 171 25.66 -27.11 37.29
N GLY A 172 25.16 -26.20 36.46
CA GLY A 172 23.74 -25.82 36.39
C GLY A 172 23.30 -25.67 34.94
N SER A 173 22.05 -25.24 34.71
CA SER A 173 21.60 -24.83 33.36
C SER A 173 20.99 -23.44 33.43
N THR A 174 21.30 -22.60 32.45
CA THR A 174 20.76 -21.23 32.34
C THR A 174 19.91 -21.14 31.08
N ARG A 175 18.69 -20.59 31.22
CA ARG A 175 17.82 -20.26 30.09
C ARG A 175 18.40 -19.04 29.36
N ILE A 176 18.79 -19.23 28.11
CA ILE A 176 19.26 -18.16 27.23
C ILE A 176 18.19 -17.88 26.20
N PHE A 177 17.74 -16.62 26.17
CA PHE A 177 16.81 -16.12 25.17
C PHE A 177 17.48 -15.98 23.81
N SER A 178 16.79 -16.40 22.75
CA SER A 178 17.24 -16.30 21.37
C SER A 178 16.09 -15.88 20.46
N ASN A 179 16.14 -14.66 19.93
CA ASN A 179 15.14 -14.10 19.02
C ASN A 179 15.52 -14.21 17.53
N LYS A 180 16.41 -15.16 17.18
CA LYS A 180 16.94 -15.28 15.81
C LYS A 180 15.87 -15.60 14.76
N ASN A 181 14.82 -16.32 15.14
CA ASN A 181 13.75 -16.74 14.24
C ASN A 181 12.42 -16.13 14.69
N PRO A 182 11.58 -15.63 13.78
CA PRO A 182 10.24 -15.20 14.14
C PRO A 182 9.37 -16.39 14.55
N ALA A 183 8.43 -16.17 15.47
CA ALA A 183 7.39 -17.14 15.79
C ALA A 183 6.47 -17.28 14.57
N LYS A 184 6.25 -18.51 14.09
CA LYS A 184 5.33 -18.79 12.98
C LYS A 184 4.02 -19.33 13.53
N LEU A 185 2.98 -18.51 13.47
CA LEU A 185 1.65 -18.80 14.01
C LEU A 185 0.60 -18.90 12.91
N TYR A 186 -0.46 -19.64 13.16
CA TYR A 186 -1.58 -19.82 12.26
C TYR A 186 -2.86 -19.50 13.00
N LEU A 187 -3.62 -18.55 12.47
CA LEU A 187 -5.00 -18.33 12.88
C LEU A 187 -5.84 -19.33 12.07
N ALA A 188 -6.26 -20.39 12.74
CA ALA A 188 -6.88 -21.54 12.12
C ALA A 188 -8.41 -21.45 12.22
N ILE A 189 -9.08 -21.48 11.06
CA ILE A 189 -10.53 -21.65 10.97
C ILE A 189 -10.88 -23.13 10.88
N ASP A 190 -11.93 -23.56 11.56
CA ASP A 190 -12.39 -24.94 11.46
C ASP A 190 -13.08 -25.23 10.11
N ASN A 191 -13.15 -26.51 9.74
CA ASN A 191 -13.78 -26.89 8.47
C ASN A 191 -15.27 -26.54 8.40
N PRO A 192 -16.09 -26.78 9.45
CA PRO A 192 -17.50 -26.41 9.39
C PRO A 192 -17.75 -24.92 9.15
N THR A 193 -16.97 -24.03 9.78
CA THR A 193 -17.10 -22.58 9.57
C THR A 193 -16.61 -22.20 8.17
N PHE A 194 -15.50 -22.79 7.72
CA PHE A 194 -15.02 -22.57 6.35
C PHE A 194 -16.05 -23.01 5.30
N ASP A 195 -16.68 -24.17 5.48
CA ASP A 195 -17.68 -24.69 4.54
C ASP A 195 -18.90 -23.76 4.48
N LYS A 196 -19.35 -23.20 5.62
CA LYS A 196 -20.41 -22.16 5.63
C LYS A 196 -20.00 -20.89 4.87
N ILE A 197 -18.74 -20.48 4.98
CA ILE A 197 -18.21 -19.32 4.23
C ILE A 197 -18.16 -19.63 2.73
N ALA A 198 -17.74 -20.84 2.35
CA ALA A 198 -17.72 -21.29 0.97
C ALA A 198 -19.14 -21.33 0.38
N ASP A 199 -20.11 -21.90 1.11
CA ASP A 199 -21.52 -21.90 0.72
C ASP A 199 -22.07 -20.47 0.57
N PHE A 200 -21.66 -19.54 1.43
CA PHE A 200 -22.01 -18.13 1.30
C PHE A 200 -21.44 -17.50 0.03
N PHE A 201 -20.17 -17.78 -0.31
CA PHE A 201 -19.58 -17.30 -1.57
C PHE A 201 -20.28 -17.89 -2.79
N ASP A 202 -20.63 -19.18 -2.77
CA ASP A 202 -21.35 -19.82 -3.86
C ASP A 202 -22.72 -19.16 -4.09
N LYS A 203 -23.43 -18.79 -3.01
CA LYS A 203 -24.69 -18.03 -3.08
C LYS A 203 -24.51 -16.61 -3.58
N LEU A 204 -23.45 -15.94 -3.15
CA LEU A 204 -23.13 -14.57 -3.58
C LEU A 204 -22.78 -14.53 -5.08
N ASP A 205 -22.02 -15.51 -5.56
CA ASP A 205 -21.55 -15.58 -6.95
C ASP A 205 -22.63 -16.18 -7.89
N ASN A 206 -23.65 -16.89 -7.36
CA ASN A 206 -24.74 -17.50 -8.14
C ASN A 206 -26.13 -17.19 -7.57
N PRO A 207 -26.60 -15.92 -7.61
CA PRO A 207 -27.85 -15.51 -6.99
C PRO A 207 -29.10 -16.18 -7.59
N ASP A 208 -29.03 -16.63 -8.85
CA ASP A 208 -30.17 -17.24 -9.56
C ASP A 208 -30.40 -18.71 -9.19
N ARG A 209 -29.44 -19.36 -8.53
CA ARG A 209 -29.49 -20.81 -8.26
C ARG A 209 -30.57 -21.18 -7.22
N ASP A 210 -30.84 -20.29 -6.27
CA ASP A 210 -31.87 -20.49 -5.24
C ASP A 210 -33.27 -20.07 -5.70
N ASN A 211 -33.38 -19.26 -6.78
CA ASN A 211 -34.68 -18.83 -7.33
C ASN A 211 -35.34 -19.88 -8.26
N LEU A 212 -34.64 -20.96 -8.61
CA LEU A 212 -35.14 -22.02 -9.51
C LEU A 212 -35.90 -23.15 -8.79
N HIS A 213 -36.10 -23.07 -7.47
CA HIS A 213 -36.78 -24.13 -6.70
C HIS A 213 -38.18 -23.77 -6.16
N ILE A 214 -38.79 -22.69 -6.66
CA ILE A 214 -40.17 -22.34 -6.30
C ILE A 214 -41.12 -22.83 -7.42
N ASP A 215 -41.90 -23.85 -7.06
CA ASP A 215 -43.15 -24.30 -7.68
C ASP A 215 -43.12 -25.38 -8.79
N GLU A 216 -42.63 -26.58 -8.45
CA GLU A 216 -42.99 -27.80 -9.21
C GLU A 216 -44.25 -28.51 -8.64
N THR A 217 -44.95 -27.89 -7.68
CA THR A 217 -46.14 -28.46 -7.03
C THR A 217 -47.47 -28.13 -7.70
N SER A 218 -47.51 -27.38 -8.82
CA SER A 218 -48.76 -26.94 -9.46
C SER A 218 -49.09 -27.56 -10.82
N TYR A 219 -48.52 -28.72 -11.19
CA TYR A 219 -49.00 -29.46 -12.38
C TYR A 219 -50.01 -30.55 -12.00
N PRO A 220 -51.23 -30.55 -12.60
CA PRO A 220 -52.23 -31.57 -12.33
C PRO A 220 -51.77 -32.95 -12.84
N PRO A 221 -52.20 -34.06 -12.19
CA PRO A 221 -51.76 -35.40 -12.52
C PRO A 221 -52.22 -35.79 -13.93
N LYS A 222 -51.26 -35.90 -14.87
CA LYS A 222 -51.52 -36.50 -16.19
C LYS A 222 -51.73 -38.00 -16.02
N LYS A 223 -52.98 -38.42 -16.16
CA LYS A 223 -53.39 -39.82 -16.28
C LYS A 223 -52.70 -40.47 -17.49
N GLY A 224 -51.91 -41.50 -17.20
CA GLY A 224 -51.74 -42.72 -18.00
C GLY A 224 -51.01 -42.60 -19.34
N LYS A 225 -49.89 -43.31 -19.46
CA LYS A 225 -49.65 -44.26 -20.57
C LYS A 225 -48.51 -45.22 -20.22
N LYS A 226 -48.61 -46.37 -20.86
CA LYS A 226 -48.07 -47.69 -20.51
C LYS A 226 -46.54 -47.80 -20.69
N ALA A 227 -45.97 -48.64 -19.82
CA ALA A 227 -44.91 -49.61 -20.05
C ALA A 227 -43.90 -49.38 -21.20
N MET A 228 -42.64 -49.18 -20.83
CA MET A 228 -41.51 -49.61 -21.67
C MET A 228 -40.41 -50.19 -20.79
N THR A 229 -40.28 -51.51 -20.89
CA THR A 229 -39.31 -52.38 -20.25
C THR A 229 -37.90 -52.04 -20.74
N GLN A 230 -37.01 -51.56 -19.87
CA GLN A 230 -35.58 -51.47 -20.18
C GLN A 230 -34.83 -52.65 -19.57
N ARG A 231 -34.18 -53.39 -20.47
CA ARG A 231 -33.38 -54.59 -20.27
C ARG A 231 -32.07 -54.22 -19.56
N LYS A 232 -31.68 -55.04 -18.58
CA LYS A 232 -30.33 -55.11 -18.02
C LYS A 232 -29.32 -55.53 -19.10
N PRO A 233 -28.09 -54.98 -19.09
CA PRO A 233 -26.93 -55.73 -19.54
C PRO A 233 -26.11 -56.27 -18.36
N ARG A 234 -25.51 -57.40 -18.68
CA ARG A 234 -24.93 -58.44 -17.84
C ARG A 234 -23.43 -58.20 -17.67
N ALA A 235 -22.93 -58.66 -16.53
CA ALA A 235 -21.52 -58.70 -16.18
C ALA A 235 -20.62 -59.34 -17.25
N THR A 236 -19.40 -58.81 -17.39
CA THR A 236 -18.24 -59.58 -17.85
C THR A 236 -17.04 -59.30 -16.96
N ARG A 237 -16.40 -60.40 -16.57
CA ARG A 237 -15.29 -60.56 -15.65
C ARG A 237 -14.08 -60.96 -16.51
N GLY A 238 -12.92 -60.36 -16.30
CA GLY A 238 -11.68 -60.89 -16.87
C GLY A 238 -10.46 -59.97 -16.78
N LYS A 239 -9.56 -60.29 -15.82
CA LYS A 239 -8.09 -60.42 -15.94
C LYS A 239 -7.36 -59.40 -16.85
N LYS A 240 -6.26 -58.74 -16.47
CA LYS A 240 -4.99 -59.31 -15.98
C LYS A 240 -4.06 -58.11 -15.70
N SER A 241 -3.33 -58.15 -14.59
CA SER A 241 -2.20 -57.26 -14.27
C SER A 241 -0.93 -57.72 -14.98
N VAL A 242 -0.25 -56.81 -15.68
CA VAL A 242 1.14 -56.97 -16.14
C VAL A 242 1.87 -55.65 -15.89
N ALA A 243 3.10 -55.78 -15.40
CA ALA A 243 4.04 -54.74 -15.04
C ALA A 243 4.79 -54.16 -16.26
N GLY A 244 5.35 -52.97 -16.07
CA GLY A 244 6.22 -52.21 -16.98
C GLY A 244 6.01 -50.73 -16.60
N ASP A 245 6.88 -50.07 -15.85
CA ASP A 245 8.29 -49.77 -16.12
C ASP A 245 8.47 -49.26 -17.55
N GLU A 246 8.42 -47.93 -17.72
CA GLU A 246 9.18 -47.24 -18.74
C GLU A 246 9.23 -45.73 -18.48
N THR A 247 10.47 -45.30 -18.27
CA THR A 247 11.06 -44.00 -18.54
C THR A 247 10.63 -43.43 -19.88
N GLU A 248 10.12 -42.20 -19.92
CA GLU A 248 10.08 -41.41 -21.16
C GLU A 248 10.74 -40.03 -20.93
N LYS A 249 11.95 -39.92 -21.48
CA LYS A 249 12.39 -38.70 -22.16
C LYS A 249 11.62 -38.63 -23.49
N SER A 250 11.08 -37.47 -23.83
CA SER A 250 10.97 -37.10 -25.24
C SER A 250 11.19 -35.60 -25.41
N GLU A 251 12.28 -35.32 -26.12
CA GLU A 251 12.38 -34.17 -27.01
C GLU A 251 11.26 -34.28 -28.05
N ASN A 252 10.67 -33.14 -28.41
CA ASN A 252 10.23 -32.89 -29.77
C ASN A 252 10.16 -31.39 -30.02
N GLN A 253 11.19 -30.91 -30.72
CA GLN A 253 11.06 -29.83 -31.67
C GLN A 253 10.24 -30.36 -32.86
N ASP A 254 9.19 -29.66 -33.25
CA ASP A 254 9.11 -29.11 -34.61
C ASP A 254 7.86 -28.26 -34.83
N ALA A 255 8.13 -27.12 -35.48
CA ALA A 255 7.33 -26.26 -36.34
C ALA A 255 5.79 -26.27 -36.24
N LEU A 256 5.23 -25.07 -36.11
CA LEU A 256 4.30 -24.56 -37.12
C LEU A 256 4.28 -23.02 -37.16
N ASP A 257 4.68 -22.57 -38.34
CA ASP A 257 4.57 -21.26 -38.95
C ASP A 257 3.11 -20.78 -38.99
N MET A 258 2.85 -19.57 -38.50
CA MET A 258 1.67 -18.78 -38.87
C MET A 258 1.99 -17.29 -38.81
N SER A 259 2.62 -16.78 -39.86
CA SER A 259 2.39 -15.39 -40.28
C SER A 259 0.99 -15.25 -40.86
N GLN A 260 0.13 -14.42 -40.26
CA GLN A 260 -1.08 -13.92 -40.93
C GLN A 260 -1.01 -12.42 -41.11
N SER A 261 -1.25 -12.06 -42.36
CA SER A 261 -1.19 -10.78 -43.02
C SER A 261 -2.32 -9.83 -42.61
N LEU A 262 -1.99 -8.54 -42.52
CA LEU A 262 -2.96 -7.45 -42.43
C LEU A 262 -3.55 -7.15 -43.82
N PRO A 263 -4.88 -7.02 -43.98
CA PRO A 263 -5.43 -6.49 -45.21
C PRO A 263 -5.35 -4.96 -45.20
N ARG A 264 -4.58 -4.41 -46.15
CA ARG A 264 -4.82 -3.07 -46.68
C ARG A 264 -6.03 -3.14 -47.60
N ASN A 265 -7.02 -2.29 -47.39
CA ASN A 265 -7.79 -1.76 -48.50
C ASN A 265 -8.23 -0.31 -48.24
N PRO A 266 -8.04 0.61 -49.19
CA PRO A 266 -8.58 1.96 -49.15
C PRO A 266 -9.88 2.04 -49.95
N GLU A 267 -10.86 2.83 -49.49
CA GLU A 267 -11.74 3.65 -50.34
C GLU A 267 -12.66 4.49 -49.44
N VAL A 268 -12.54 5.82 -49.48
CA VAL A 268 -13.42 6.74 -50.22
C VAL A 268 -14.86 6.73 -49.71
N LEU A 269 -15.23 7.75 -48.94
CA LEU A 269 -16.57 8.33 -49.04
C LEU A 269 -16.60 9.81 -48.70
N LYS A 270 -17.41 10.50 -49.50
CA LYS A 270 -17.50 11.93 -49.72
C LYS A 270 -18.38 12.60 -48.67
N SER A 271 -18.06 13.87 -48.42
CA SER A 271 -18.96 15.00 -48.16
C SER A 271 -20.05 14.87 -47.08
N THR A 272 -19.97 15.75 -46.08
CA THR A 272 -21.08 16.67 -45.77
C THR A 272 -20.51 17.99 -45.22
N ASN A 273 -20.78 19.06 -45.97
CA ASN A 273 -20.67 20.44 -45.51
C ASN A 273 -21.89 20.74 -44.63
N LEU A 274 -21.72 21.55 -43.58
CA LEU A 274 -22.57 22.70 -43.22
C LEU A 274 -22.13 23.24 -41.85
N TYR A 275 -21.32 24.30 -41.85
CA TYR A 275 -21.49 25.48 -40.96
C TYR A 275 -20.68 26.63 -41.57
N ARG A 276 -21.40 27.52 -42.26
CA ARG A 276 -20.89 28.72 -42.92
C ARG A 276 -20.78 29.82 -41.87
N ARG A 277 -19.57 30.10 -41.38
CA ARG A 277 -19.27 31.33 -40.64
C ARG A 277 -18.72 32.36 -41.63
N ALA A 278 -19.30 33.56 -41.61
CA ALA A 278 -18.95 34.68 -42.47
C ALA A 278 -17.48 35.10 -42.25
N THR A 279 -16.71 35.14 -43.33
CA THR A 279 -15.36 35.71 -43.37
C THR A 279 -15.43 37.24 -43.44
N PRO A 280 -14.61 37.97 -42.66
CA PRO A 280 -14.46 39.43 -42.77
C PRO A 280 -13.73 39.82 -44.08
N PRO A 281 -13.85 41.09 -44.52
CA PRO A 281 -13.28 41.55 -45.79
C PRO A 281 -11.74 41.47 -45.81
N PRO A 282 -11.14 41.34 -47.01
CA PRO A 282 -9.70 41.16 -47.16
C PRO A 282 -8.95 42.42 -46.76
N GLY A 283 -8.16 42.32 -45.69
CA GLY A 283 -7.12 43.29 -45.36
C GLY A 283 -5.98 43.27 -46.39
N PRO A 284 -5.13 44.32 -46.42
CA PRO A 284 -4.06 44.45 -47.40
C PRO A 284 -3.11 43.25 -47.34
N VAL A 285 -2.82 42.69 -48.50
CA VAL A 285 -1.94 41.53 -48.71
C VAL A 285 -0.55 41.84 -48.17
N GLN A 286 -0.29 41.43 -46.93
CA GLN A 286 1.07 41.36 -46.40
C GLN A 286 1.80 40.25 -47.18
N LYS A 287 2.86 40.64 -47.88
CA LYS A 287 3.77 39.72 -48.57
C LYS A 287 4.22 38.66 -47.56
N LYS A 288 3.84 37.40 -47.79
CA LYS A 288 4.36 36.26 -47.03
C LYS A 288 5.89 36.37 -47.03
N PRO A 289 6.56 36.38 -45.86
CA PRO A 289 8.02 36.29 -45.84
C PRO A 289 8.38 35.01 -46.57
N ARG A 290 9.12 35.17 -47.67
CA ARG A 290 9.71 34.07 -48.42
C ARG A 290 10.52 33.29 -47.39
N LEU A 291 10.11 32.04 -47.12
CA LEU A 291 10.93 31.08 -46.37
C LEU A 291 12.26 31.00 -47.13
N GLU A 292 13.25 31.75 -46.65
CA GLU A 292 14.63 31.54 -47.04
C GLU A 292 14.91 30.09 -46.70
N LEU A 293 15.15 29.27 -47.74
CA LEU A 293 15.73 27.96 -47.53
C LEU A 293 16.93 28.19 -46.63
N MET A 294 16.85 27.70 -45.38
CA MET A 294 18.01 27.66 -44.50
C MET A 294 19.05 26.83 -45.23
N VAL A 295 20.02 27.51 -45.85
CA VAL A 295 21.14 26.89 -46.50
C VAL A 295 21.80 26.03 -45.44
N SER A 296 21.83 24.72 -45.68
CA SER A 296 22.50 23.77 -44.80
C SER A 296 23.88 24.34 -44.45
N PRO A 297 24.25 24.45 -43.16
CA PRO A 297 25.50 25.08 -42.77
C PRO A 297 26.66 24.42 -43.54
N ASP A 298 27.49 25.26 -44.17
CA ASP A 298 28.62 24.83 -44.97
C ASP A 298 29.48 23.84 -44.15
N ALA A 299 29.76 22.67 -44.73
CA ALA A 299 30.55 21.62 -44.11
C ALA A 299 31.93 22.12 -43.65
N SER A 300 32.48 23.14 -44.30
CA SER A 300 33.70 23.85 -43.88
C SER A 300 33.52 24.57 -42.54
N ASN A 301 32.38 25.24 -42.34
CA ASN A 301 32.06 25.94 -41.11
C ASN A 301 31.81 24.97 -39.95
N ILE A 302 31.17 23.83 -40.22
CA ILE A 302 31.00 22.76 -39.22
C ILE A 302 32.37 22.19 -38.81
N LYS A 303 33.26 21.92 -39.79
CA LYS A 303 34.62 21.43 -39.50
C LYS A 303 35.45 22.45 -38.72
N LYS A 304 35.37 23.74 -39.05
CA LYS A 304 36.04 24.81 -38.30
C LYS A 304 35.50 24.92 -36.88
N ALA A 305 34.18 24.85 -36.69
CA ALA A 305 33.56 24.88 -35.36
C ALA A 305 33.97 23.67 -34.51
N LEU A 306 33.99 22.46 -35.09
CA LEU A 306 34.45 21.24 -34.42
C LEU A 306 35.95 21.29 -34.09
N ALA A 307 36.78 21.88 -34.96
CA ALA A 307 38.21 22.05 -34.73
C ALA A 307 38.52 23.12 -33.66
N GLN A 308 37.64 24.12 -33.51
CA GLN A 308 37.74 25.17 -32.49
C GLN A 308 37.18 24.73 -31.13
N GLN A 309 36.39 23.65 -31.07
CA GLN A 309 36.00 23.05 -29.79
C GLN A 309 37.24 22.43 -29.14
N SER A 310 37.75 23.10 -28.11
CA SER A 310 38.73 22.50 -27.20
C SER A 310 38.18 21.17 -26.68
N GLN A 311 38.99 20.10 -26.73
CA GLN A 311 38.60 18.79 -26.22
C GLN A 311 38.01 18.95 -24.80
N PRO A 312 36.78 18.46 -24.55
CA PRO A 312 36.15 18.63 -23.26
C PRO A 312 37.04 18.00 -22.20
N ARG A 313 37.47 18.82 -21.22
CA ARG A 313 38.31 18.36 -20.11
C ARG A 313 37.63 17.15 -19.47
N THR A 314 38.39 16.14 -19.05
CA THR A 314 37.88 14.89 -18.46
C THR A 314 36.86 15.10 -17.33
N LYS A 315 37.00 16.20 -16.57
CA LYS A 315 36.03 16.62 -15.55
C LYS A 315 34.66 17.04 -16.11
N ALA A 316 34.62 17.66 -17.29
CA ALA A 316 33.39 18.04 -17.98
C ALA A 316 32.67 16.81 -18.58
N LEU A 317 33.43 15.81 -19.06
CA LEU A 317 32.87 14.55 -19.55
C LEU A 317 32.26 13.71 -18.43
N LYS A 318 32.83 13.71 -17.22
CA LYS A 318 32.33 12.91 -16.09
C LYS A 318 30.86 13.21 -15.75
N GLY A 319 30.43 14.48 -15.86
CA GLY A 319 29.05 14.89 -15.59
C GLY A 319 28.05 14.47 -16.67
N LEU A 320 28.49 14.22 -17.91
CA LEU A 320 27.63 13.74 -18.99
C LEU A 320 27.17 12.29 -18.75
N PHE A 321 28.00 11.47 -18.11
CA PHE A 321 27.66 10.08 -17.77
C PHE A 321 26.80 9.93 -16.52
N ASP A 322 26.63 11.01 -15.75
CA ASP A 322 25.82 10.98 -14.53
C ASP A 322 24.34 11.25 -14.82
N ASN A 323 24.03 11.76 -16.02
CA ASN A 323 22.68 11.98 -16.49
C ASN A 323 22.15 10.73 -17.17
N THR A 324 21.01 10.25 -16.69
CA THR A 324 20.22 9.22 -17.34
C THR A 324 19.10 9.86 -18.12
N THR A 325 18.89 9.34 -19.33
CA THR A 325 17.74 9.65 -20.18
C THR A 325 16.92 8.39 -20.38
N CYS A 326 15.60 8.51 -20.28
CA CYS A 326 14.71 7.39 -20.57
C CYS A 326 13.52 7.86 -21.41
N ASP A 327 13.30 7.20 -22.55
CA ASP A 327 12.03 7.31 -23.30
C ASP A 327 10.92 6.65 -22.48
N VAL A 328 9.81 7.36 -22.30
CA VAL A 328 8.72 6.92 -21.41
C VAL A 328 7.35 7.08 -22.06
N LEU A 329 6.43 6.22 -21.64
CA LEU A 329 4.99 6.45 -21.76
C LEU A 329 4.48 6.96 -20.41
N ILE A 330 3.83 8.12 -20.40
CA ILE A 330 3.29 8.75 -19.19
C ILE A 330 1.77 8.71 -19.23
N TYR A 331 1.19 8.00 -18.26
CA TYR A 331 -0.25 7.93 -17.98
C TYR A 331 -0.60 9.05 -17.01
N ILE A 332 -1.02 10.20 -17.55
CA ILE A 332 -1.37 11.38 -16.76
C ILE A 332 -2.72 11.13 -16.09
N LEU A 333 -2.80 11.44 -14.80
CA LEU A 333 -4.05 11.34 -14.03
C LEU A 333 -5.13 12.24 -14.67
N PRO A 334 -6.30 11.69 -15.05
CA PRO A 334 -7.38 12.51 -15.59
C PRO A 334 -7.94 13.46 -14.54
N THR A 335 -8.38 14.64 -14.96
CA THR A 335 -9.18 15.53 -14.13
C THR A 335 -10.62 15.06 -14.13
N ALA A 336 -11.22 14.92 -12.95
CA ALA A 336 -12.64 14.64 -12.79
C ALA A 336 -13.21 15.50 -11.66
N THR A 337 -14.50 15.76 -11.72
CA THR A 337 -15.28 16.29 -10.60
C THR A 337 -15.61 15.17 -9.62
N TRP A 338 -16.01 15.52 -8.40
CA TRP A 338 -16.50 14.55 -7.42
C TRP A 338 -17.66 13.70 -7.97
N THR A 339 -18.61 14.32 -8.68
CA THR A 339 -19.77 13.62 -9.23
C THR A 339 -19.38 12.60 -10.30
N GLU A 340 -18.38 12.91 -11.14
CA GLU A 340 -17.85 11.98 -12.14
C GLU A 340 -17.10 10.83 -11.48
N ALA A 341 -16.26 11.12 -10.49
CA ALA A 341 -15.49 10.10 -9.76
C ALA A 341 -16.39 9.11 -9.02
N ILE A 342 -17.49 9.57 -8.41
CA ILE A 342 -18.46 8.67 -7.77
C ILE A 342 -19.23 7.81 -8.78
N LYS A 343 -19.58 8.36 -9.95
CA LYS A 343 -20.26 7.60 -11.01
C LYS A 343 -19.33 6.58 -11.67
N ASN A 344 -18.04 6.86 -11.73
CA ASN A 344 -17.02 5.97 -12.26
C ASN A 344 -15.82 5.89 -11.31
N PRO A 345 -15.90 5.09 -10.21
CA PRO A 345 -14.82 4.99 -9.23
C PRO A 345 -13.50 4.48 -9.80
N HIS A 346 -13.54 3.84 -10.97
CA HIS A 346 -12.39 3.28 -11.65
C HIS A 346 -11.62 4.28 -12.51
N ILE A 347 -12.11 5.51 -12.63
CA ILE A 347 -11.53 6.57 -13.47
C ILE A 347 -10.05 6.85 -13.16
N PHE A 348 -9.60 6.62 -11.92
CA PHE A 348 -8.21 6.81 -11.51
C PHE A 348 -7.41 5.50 -11.36
N SER A 349 -8.08 4.34 -11.25
CA SER A 349 -7.41 3.05 -11.05
C SER A 349 -7.12 2.29 -12.34
N GLU A 350 -7.90 2.54 -13.41
CA GLU A 350 -7.77 1.81 -14.67
C GLU A 350 -6.88 2.56 -15.68
N LEU A 351 -5.57 2.37 -15.57
CA LEU A 351 -4.58 2.96 -16.50
C LEU A 351 -4.84 2.63 -17.97
N LYS A 352 -5.49 1.49 -18.26
CA LYS A 352 -5.87 1.07 -19.62
C LYS A 352 -6.81 2.07 -20.33
N ASN A 353 -7.56 2.86 -19.56
CA ASN A 353 -8.49 3.87 -20.10
C ASN A 353 -7.82 5.23 -20.31
N ILE A 354 -6.59 5.40 -19.82
CA ILE A 354 -5.81 6.63 -19.95
C ILE A 354 -4.95 6.51 -21.20
N ILE A 355 -5.11 7.44 -22.14
CA ILE A 355 -4.24 7.53 -23.32
C ILE A 355 -2.88 8.04 -22.85
N PRO A 356 -1.80 7.23 -22.92
CA PRO A 356 -0.49 7.69 -22.49
C PRO A 356 0.08 8.70 -23.49
N CYS A 357 0.90 9.61 -23.00
CA CYS A 357 1.72 10.49 -23.84
C CYS A 357 3.16 9.99 -23.88
N HIS A 358 3.81 10.11 -25.04
CA HIS A 358 5.23 9.83 -25.17
C HIS A 358 6.06 11.02 -24.68
N ASN A 359 7.10 10.77 -23.89
CA ASN A 359 8.01 11.79 -23.40
C ASN A 359 9.42 11.21 -23.17
N VAL A 360 10.36 12.08 -22.79
CA VAL A 360 11.70 11.70 -22.35
C VAL A 360 11.93 12.26 -20.95
N ILE A 361 12.41 11.44 -20.03
CA ILE A 361 12.81 11.90 -18.69
C ILE A 361 14.33 12.05 -18.66
N TYR A 362 14.79 13.18 -18.15
CA TYR A 362 16.19 13.49 -17.88
C TYR A 362 16.39 13.62 -16.38
N TYR A 363 17.29 12.85 -15.79
CA TYR A 363 17.61 12.98 -14.37
C TYR A 363 19.06 12.58 -14.08
N ASN A 364 19.63 13.12 -13.02
CA ASN A 364 20.99 12.78 -12.62
C ASN A 364 20.97 11.64 -11.59
N THR A 365 21.61 10.52 -11.90
CA THR A 365 21.64 9.32 -11.05
C THR A 365 22.33 9.54 -9.70
N LYS A 366 23.25 10.50 -9.65
CA LYS A 366 23.98 10.93 -8.46
C LYS A 366 23.36 12.14 -7.78
N SER A 367 22.26 12.70 -8.31
CA SER A 367 21.54 13.76 -7.61
C SER A 367 21.12 13.28 -6.22
N GLN A 368 21.04 14.23 -5.29
CA GLN A 368 20.62 13.94 -3.93
C GLN A 368 19.19 13.39 -3.95
N ARG A 369 19.07 12.08 -3.72
CA ARG A 369 17.77 11.43 -3.51
C ARG A 369 17.27 11.82 -2.13
N THR A 370 16.13 12.47 -2.06
CA THR A 370 15.43 12.58 -0.79
C THR A 370 14.62 11.31 -0.59
N SER A 371 14.43 10.91 0.66
CA SER A 371 13.66 9.71 0.97
C SER A 371 12.62 9.99 2.03
N GLY A 372 11.39 9.59 1.77
CA GLY A 372 10.36 9.45 2.78
C GLY A 372 10.40 8.07 3.44
N GLY A 373 9.29 7.69 4.06
CA GLY A 373 9.16 6.40 4.74
C GLY A 373 9.25 5.18 3.81
N PHE A 374 8.76 5.30 2.58
CA PHE A 374 8.68 4.17 1.63
C PHE A 374 8.91 4.56 0.15
N LYS A 375 9.25 5.83 -0.12
CA LYS A 375 9.55 6.34 -1.47
C LYS A 375 10.82 7.17 -1.48
N THR A 376 11.60 7.07 -2.54
CA THR A 376 12.63 8.06 -2.87
C THR A 376 12.07 9.08 -3.84
N ALA A 377 12.51 10.33 -3.73
CA ALA A 377 12.22 11.41 -4.67
C ALA A 377 13.53 11.89 -5.33
N ILE A 378 13.48 12.05 -6.65
CA ILE A 378 14.61 12.38 -7.51
C ILE A 378 14.19 13.58 -8.37
N PRO A 379 14.94 14.70 -8.35
CA PRO A 379 14.70 15.78 -9.28
C PRO A 379 14.93 15.32 -10.72
N GLY A 380 14.01 15.65 -11.61
CA GLY A 380 14.09 15.31 -13.03
C GLY A 380 13.52 16.42 -13.92
N LYS A 381 13.64 16.22 -15.23
CA LYS A 381 13.05 17.09 -16.25
C LYS A 381 12.38 16.25 -17.34
N LEU A 382 11.32 16.78 -17.92
CA LEU A 382 10.66 16.21 -19.09
C LEU A 382 11.18 16.84 -20.39
N GLY A 383 11.17 16.07 -21.48
CA GLY A 383 11.49 16.54 -22.83
C GLY A 383 10.45 17.52 -23.35
N THR A 384 9.17 17.19 -23.13
CA THR A 384 8.03 18.06 -23.44
C THR A 384 7.22 18.35 -22.18
N GLN A 385 6.62 19.54 -22.13
CA GLN A 385 5.74 19.94 -21.03
C GLN A 385 4.41 19.18 -21.13
N ILE A 386 4.00 18.53 -20.04
CA ILE A 386 2.75 17.77 -19.95
C ILE A 386 1.81 18.22 -18.83
N PHE A 387 2.32 19.03 -17.90
CA PHE A 387 1.53 19.66 -16.85
C PHE A 387 1.33 21.14 -17.21
N ASP A 388 0.25 21.76 -16.72
CA ASP A 388 -0.10 23.15 -17.06
C ASP A 388 0.94 24.18 -16.56
N ALA A 389 1.90 23.76 -15.74
CA ALA A 389 3.03 24.60 -15.37
C ALA A 389 4.00 24.74 -16.54
N GLU A 390 4.42 25.98 -16.87
CA GLU A 390 5.45 26.30 -17.88
C GLU A 390 6.82 25.61 -17.62
N LYS A 391 6.95 24.91 -16.49
CA LYS A 391 8.14 24.22 -16.05
C LYS A 391 8.15 22.78 -16.54
N ARG A 392 9.31 22.34 -17.02
CA ARG A 392 9.59 20.93 -17.35
C ARG A 392 10.16 20.16 -16.16
N ASP A 393 10.48 20.85 -15.08
CA ASP A 393 11.01 20.24 -13.86
C ASP A 393 9.92 19.38 -13.20
N VAL A 394 10.30 18.18 -12.80
CA VAL A 394 9.42 17.18 -12.19
C VAL A 394 10.11 16.51 -11.00
N CYS A 395 9.31 15.98 -10.09
CA CYS A 395 9.78 15.06 -9.06
C CYS A 395 9.47 13.62 -9.49
N LEU A 396 10.51 12.81 -9.67
CA LEU A 396 10.39 11.38 -9.96
C LEU A 396 10.39 10.60 -8.66
N LYS A 397 9.37 9.77 -8.41
CA LYS A 397 9.28 8.95 -7.22
C LYS A 397 9.34 7.46 -7.54
N GLN A 398 10.07 6.72 -6.71
CA GLN A 398 10.14 5.26 -6.75
C GLN A 398 9.86 4.71 -5.35
N ALA A 399 9.05 3.67 -5.27
CA ALA A 399 8.79 2.96 -4.02
C ALA A 399 9.98 2.04 -3.65
N PHE A 400 10.19 1.80 -2.37
CA PHE A 400 11.21 0.86 -1.90
C PHE A 400 10.73 0.06 -0.69
N SER A 401 11.31 -1.12 -0.51
CA SER A 401 11.26 -1.87 0.74
C SER A 401 12.57 -1.73 1.52
N LEU A 402 12.53 -2.02 2.82
CA LEU A 402 13.73 -2.15 3.64
C LEU A 402 14.14 -3.63 3.67
N ALA A 403 15.36 -3.93 3.23
CA ALA A 403 15.99 -5.23 3.43
C ALA A 403 16.33 -5.44 4.92
N GLU A 404 16.68 -6.67 5.30
CA GLU A 404 17.00 -7.03 6.70
C GLU A 404 18.14 -6.20 7.29
N ASN A 405 19.09 -5.77 6.45
CA ASN A 405 20.21 -4.90 6.83
C ASN A 405 19.83 -3.40 6.88
N GLY A 406 18.55 -3.06 6.70
CA GLY A 406 18.05 -1.68 6.63
C GLY A 406 18.30 -0.98 5.28
N GLN A 407 18.90 -1.65 4.31
CA GLN A 407 19.13 -1.09 2.98
C GLN A 407 17.81 -0.93 2.22
N LYS A 408 17.65 0.21 1.55
CA LYS A 408 16.50 0.47 0.69
C LYS A 408 16.67 -0.29 -0.62
N VAL A 409 15.69 -1.13 -0.94
CA VAL A 409 15.64 -1.90 -2.20
C VAL A 409 14.47 -1.37 -3.01
N ILE A 410 14.76 -0.79 -4.17
CA ILE A 410 13.74 -0.33 -5.12
C ILE A 410 12.93 -1.54 -5.56
N HIS A 411 11.60 -1.43 -5.53
CA HIS A 411 10.75 -2.52 -6.01
C HIS A 411 10.99 -2.83 -7.48
N ALA A 412 10.80 -4.10 -7.86
CA ALA A 412 10.80 -4.54 -9.25
C ALA A 412 9.71 -3.80 -10.06
N PRO A 413 9.86 -3.65 -11.39
CA PRO A 413 8.95 -2.86 -12.24
C PRO A 413 7.46 -3.14 -12.05
N ILE A 414 7.05 -4.42 -12.03
CA ILE A 414 5.64 -4.81 -11.86
C ILE A 414 5.13 -4.40 -10.47
N SER A 415 5.94 -4.55 -9.43
CA SER A 415 5.61 -4.10 -8.09
C SER A 415 5.54 -2.58 -8.01
N GLN A 416 6.46 -1.84 -8.65
CA GLN A 416 6.40 -0.38 -8.75
C GLN A 416 5.08 0.07 -9.39
N LEU A 417 4.70 -0.52 -10.52
CA LEU A 417 3.47 -0.21 -11.24
C LEU A 417 2.25 -0.35 -10.32
N SER A 418 2.16 -1.44 -9.54
CA SER A 418 1.08 -1.66 -8.58
C SER A 418 1.09 -0.62 -7.44
N PHE A 419 2.25 -0.44 -6.78
CA PHE A 419 2.38 0.50 -5.66
C PHE A 419 2.10 1.95 -6.09
N LEU A 420 2.77 2.41 -7.13
CA LEU A 420 2.67 3.79 -7.61
C LEU A 420 1.34 4.05 -8.32
N GLY A 421 0.72 3.04 -8.93
CA GLY A 421 -0.64 3.13 -9.44
C GLY A 421 -1.66 3.38 -8.32
N GLY A 422 -1.50 2.73 -7.17
CA GLY A 422 -2.29 3.01 -5.97
C GLY A 422 -2.12 4.45 -5.47
N GLU A 423 -0.88 4.95 -5.44
CA GLU A 423 -0.58 6.34 -5.07
C GLU A 423 -1.18 7.36 -6.05
N LEU A 424 -1.13 7.07 -7.35
CA LEU A 424 -1.74 7.91 -8.38
C LEU A 424 -3.27 7.95 -8.23
N ASN A 425 -3.89 6.80 -7.92
CA ASN A 425 -5.32 6.71 -7.63
C ASN A 425 -5.70 7.57 -6.41
N ILE A 426 -4.91 7.50 -5.33
CA ILE A 426 -5.09 8.36 -4.15
C ILE A 426 -4.99 9.85 -4.53
N LEU A 427 -4.02 10.23 -5.36
CA LEU A 427 -3.90 11.61 -5.84
C LEU A 427 -5.15 12.09 -6.60
N GLY A 428 -5.77 11.22 -7.41
CA GLY A 428 -7.04 11.46 -8.10
C GLY A 428 -8.18 11.77 -7.15
N TRP A 429 -8.41 10.89 -6.18
CA TRP A 429 -9.43 11.10 -5.15
C TRP A 429 -9.17 12.35 -4.31
N ALA A 430 -7.92 12.65 -3.98
CA ALA A 430 -7.58 13.79 -3.14
C ALA A 430 -7.91 15.10 -3.89
N THR A 431 -7.61 15.12 -5.19
CA THR A 431 -7.92 16.23 -6.08
C THR A 431 -9.42 16.48 -6.17
N THR A 432 -10.24 15.44 -6.39
CA THR A 432 -11.70 15.59 -6.43
C THR A 432 -12.28 16.00 -5.08
N MET A 433 -11.72 15.51 -3.97
CA MET A 433 -12.17 15.88 -2.63
C MET A 433 -11.82 17.33 -2.27
N MET A 434 -10.75 17.89 -2.84
CA MET A 434 -10.47 19.33 -2.72
C MET A 434 -11.49 20.18 -3.49
N ASP A 435 -11.94 19.73 -4.66
CA ASP A 435 -13.02 20.39 -5.42
C ASP A 435 -14.33 20.48 -4.62
N ILE A 436 -14.69 19.42 -3.87
CA ILE A 436 -15.85 19.45 -2.95
C ILE A 436 -15.76 20.63 -1.97
N VAL A 437 -14.58 20.90 -1.43
CA VAL A 437 -14.38 21.95 -0.42
C VAL A 437 -14.62 23.33 -1.03
N TYR A 438 -14.00 23.63 -2.17
CA TYR A 438 -14.21 24.93 -2.83
C TYR A 438 -15.63 25.10 -3.32
N ARG A 439 -16.25 24.03 -3.84
CA ARG A 439 -17.66 24.05 -4.20
C ARG A 439 -18.55 24.32 -3.00
N TYR A 440 -18.25 23.72 -1.84
CA TYR A 440 -18.97 23.98 -0.60
C TYR A 440 -18.86 25.46 -0.20
N ILE A 441 -17.65 26.03 -0.17
CA ILE A 441 -17.43 27.45 0.15
C ILE A 441 -18.28 28.34 -0.76
N LYS A 442 -18.20 28.13 -2.07
CA LYS A 442 -18.96 28.91 -3.07
C LYS A 442 -20.48 28.82 -2.89
N ILE A 443 -20.99 27.66 -2.47
CA ILE A 443 -22.43 27.47 -2.21
C ILE A 443 -22.85 28.18 -0.92
N GLN A 444 -21.99 28.28 0.09
CA GLN A 444 -22.32 28.91 1.37
C GLN A 444 -22.15 30.44 1.38
N GLU A 445 -21.33 30.97 0.48
CA GLU A 445 -21.01 32.41 0.39
C GLU A 445 -22.24 33.33 0.32
N PRO A 446 -23.33 33.01 -0.42
CA PRO A 446 -24.53 33.86 -0.44
C PRO A 446 -25.27 33.92 0.90
N ASP A 447 -25.24 32.84 1.69
CA ASP A 447 -26.02 32.71 2.93
C ASP A 447 -25.24 33.22 4.15
N VAL A 448 -23.92 33.02 4.17
CA VAL A 448 -23.05 33.30 5.32
C VAL A 448 -22.20 34.55 5.10
N GLY A 449 -22.13 35.05 3.86
CA GLY A 449 -21.25 36.14 3.44
C GLY A 449 -19.84 35.67 3.11
N THR A 450 -19.01 36.60 2.63
CA THR A 450 -17.60 36.35 2.33
C THR A 450 -16.79 36.20 3.61
N PRO A 451 -15.84 35.24 3.69
CA PRO A 451 -14.94 35.14 4.83
C PRO A 451 -14.15 36.45 5.03
N PRO A 452 -13.93 36.91 6.27
CA PRO A 452 -13.17 38.14 6.55
C PRO A 452 -11.65 37.98 6.34
N PHE A 453 -11.23 36.91 5.67
CA PHE A 453 -9.85 36.58 5.37
C PHE A 453 -9.75 36.02 3.96
N HIS A 454 -8.55 36.10 3.35
CA HIS A 454 -8.30 35.48 2.06
C HIS A 454 -8.35 33.95 2.18
N VAL A 455 -9.28 33.31 1.48
CA VAL A 455 -9.38 31.85 1.43
C VAL A 455 -8.18 31.30 0.65
N PRO A 456 -7.30 30.50 1.27
CA PRO A 456 -6.14 29.96 0.57
C PRO A 456 -6.54 29.11 -0.63
N LEU A 457 -5.93 29.37 -1.79
CA LEU A 457 -6.08 28.55 -3.00
C LEU A 457 -5.02 27.45 -3.02
N MET A 458 -5.42 26.30 -2.48
CA MET A 458 -4.64 25.07 -2.41
C MET A 458 -5.10 24.05 -3.46
N ARG A 459 -4.15 23.40 -4.11
CA ARG A 459 -4.39 22.23 -4.98
C ARG A 459 -3.37 21.14 -4.74
N PHE A 460 -3.74 19.90 -5.07
CA PHE A 460 -2.74 18.84 -5.15
C PHE A 460 -1.86 19.03 -6.39
N VAL A 461 -0.61 18.56 -6.30
CA VAL A 461 0.26 18.47 -7.48
C VAL A 461 -0.37 17.58 -8.54
N ARG A 462 -0.14 17.90 -9.81
CA ARG A 462 -0.47 16.98 -10.89
C ARG A 462 0.53 15.85 -10.90
N GLY A 463 0.04 14.67 -11.27
CA GLY A 463 0.85 13.47 -11.33
C GLY A 463 0.51 12.60 -12.52
N GLY A 464 1.44 11.72 -12.85
CA GLY A 464 1.25 10.65 -13.82
C GLY A 464 2.18 9.49 -13.52
N LEU A 465 1.88 8.34 -14.11
CA LEU A 465 2.75 7.17 -14.02
C LEU A 465 3.60 7.08 -15.29
N ALA A 466 4.92 7.15 -15.16
CA ALA A 466 5.85 7.00 -16.27
C ALA A 466 6.43 5.59 -16.30
N ILE A 467 6.38 4.96 -17.47
CA ILE A 467 6.97 3.64 -17.71
C ILE A 467 8.03 3.77 -18.81
N CYS A 468 9.26 3.46 -18.45
CA CYS A 468 10.40 3.41 -19.38
C CYS A 468 10.15 2.41 -20.51
N GLN A 469 10.52 2.79 -21.73
CA GLN A 469 10.40 1.97 -22.95
C GLN A 469 11.68 1.16 -23.24
N ASN A 470 12.53 0.99 -22.23
CA ASN A 470 13.70 0.12 -22.27
C ASN A 470 13.36 -1.30 -21.75
N GLU A 471 14.33 -2.21 -21.79
CA GLU A 471 14.18 -3.60 -21.32
C GLU A 471 13.80 -3.69 -19.83
N THR A 472 14.31 -2.76 -19.02
CA THR A 472 14.08 -2.76 -17.56
C THR A 472 12.67 -2.32 -17.17
N ARG A 473 11.94 -1.62 -18.05
CA ARG A 473 10.58 -1.10 -17.78
C ARG A 473 10.47 -0.34 -16.45
N GLU A 474 11.54 0.37 -16.05
CA GLU A 474 11.54 1.18 -14.83
C GLU A 474 10.30 2.08 -14.77
N THR A 475 9.63 2.05 -13.61
CA THR A 475 8.39 2.78 -13.40
C THR A 475 8.61 3.87 -12.36
N TYR A 476 8.07 5.05 -12.64
CA TYR A 476 8.14 6.22 -11.77
C TYR A 476 6.77 6.86 -11.61
N LEU A 477 6.51 7.40 -10.43
CA LEU A 477 5.44 8.38 -10.24
C LEU A 477 6.07 9.75 -10.52
N VAL A 478 5.58 10.42 -11.55
CA VAL A 478 6.07 11.73 -11.99
C VAL A 478 5.09 12.78 -11.49
N GLU A 479 5.56 13.68 -10.64
CA GLU A 479 4.77 14.80 -10.11
C GLU A 479 5.35 16.13 -10.58
N GLU A 480 4.50 17.16 -10.63
CA GLU A 480 4.97 18.56 -10.77
C GLU A 480 6.04 18.87 -9.72
N TRP A 481 7.13 19.52 -10.16
CA TRP A 481 8.13 20.02 -9.23
C TRP A 481 7.56 21.19 -8.41
N ILE A 482 7.78 21.14 -7.10
CA ILE A 482 7.41 22.21 -6.17
C ILE A 482 8.71 22.84 -5.66
N ASP A 483 8.84 24.15 -5.84
CA ASP A 483 9.98 24.91 -5.31
C ASP A 483 9.81 25.22 -3.81
N GLY A 484 10.85 25.73 -3.15
CA GLY A 484 10.74 26.27 -1.79
C GLY A 484 10.67 25.24 -0.66
N GLU A 485 10.28 25.70 0.53
CA GLU A 485 10.24 24.90 1.75
C GLU A 485 9.03 23.96 1.76
N PHE A 486 9.29 22.69 2.05
CA PHE A 486 8.26 21.67 2.20
C PHE A 486 7.79 21.59 3.64
N VAL A 487 6.54 22.00 3.88
CA VAL A 487 5.93 22.13 5.20
C VAL A 487 4.83 21.07 5.39
N LYS A 488 4.86 20.39 6.53
CA LYS A 488 3.77 19.51 6.97
C LYS A 488 2.80 20.30 7.86
N TYR A 489 1.59 20.54 7.36
CA TYR A 489 0.55 21.33 8.01
C TYR A 489 -0.32 20.51 8.95
N ILE A 490 -0.59 19.23 8.60
CA ILE A 490 -1.40 18.32 9.41
C ILE A 490 -0.69 16.96 9.50
N HIS A 491 -0.65 16.37 10.69
CA HIS A 491 -0.02 15.06 10.90
C HIS A 491 -1.05 13.93 10.74
N ASN A 492 -0.66 12.79 10.17
CA ASN A 492 -1.53 11.62 9.97
C ASN A 492 -2.02 10.98 11.28
N ARG A 493 -1.53 11.46 12.43
CA ARG A 493 -1.86 10.95 13.77
C ARG A 493 -2.77 11.92 14.54
N SER A 494 -3.09 13.07 13.96
CA SER A 494 -3.90 14.11 14.60
C SER A 494 -4.57 14.98 13.55
N GLY A 495 -5.88 15.16 13.64
CA GLY A 495 -6.62 16.16 12.84
C GLY A 495 -6.37 17.60 13.28
N GLN A 496 -5.56 17.82 14.32
CA GLN A 496 -5.23 19.17 14.76
C GLN A 496 -4.22 19.83 13.79
N PRO A 497 -4.49 21.06 13.33
CA PRO A 497 -3.54 21.79 12.51
C PRO A 497 -2.27 22.11 13.32
N ARG A 498 -1.12 22.05 12.65
CA ARG A 498 0.14 22.52 13.24
C ARG A 498 0.09 24.04 13.40
N HIS A 499 0.48 24.53 14.57
CA HIS A 499 0.62 25.95 14.83
C HIS A 499 1.94 26.49 14.29
N PHE A 500 1.87 27.65 13.63
CA PHE A 500 3.02 28.36 13.08
C PHE A 500 3.08 29.79 13.61
N GLN A 501 4.28 30.33 13.77
CA GLN A 501 4.47 31.76 14.09
C GLN A 501 4.15 32.65 12.88
N ASN A 502 4.33 32.13 11.68
CA ASN A 502 3.94 32.81 10.45
C ASN A 502 2.41 32.68 10.27
N GLU A 503 1.71 33.81 10.27
CA GLU A 503 0.24 33.86 10.19
C GLU A 503 -0.31 33.23 8.92
N GLU A 504 0.40 33.32 7.80
CA GLU A 504 -0.02 32.71 6.53
C GLU A 504 0.04 31.17 6.60
N TYR A 505 1.08 30.61 7.22
CA TYR A 505 1.20 29.16 7.42
C TYR A 505 0.17 28.64 8.42
N ASP A 506 -0.10 29.39 9.49
CA ASP A 506 -1.13 29.04 10.47
C ASP A 506 -2.53 29.09 9.83
N LEU A 507 -2.82 30.13 9.04
CA LEU A 507 -4.07 30.25 8.28
C LEU A 507 -4.26 29.06 7.32
N ARG A 508 -3.21 28.66 6.59
CA ARG A 508 -3.23 27.48 5.72
C ARG A 508 -3.47 26.19 6.51
N ALA A 509 -2.79 25.99 7.64
CA ALA A 509 -2.99 24.81 8.46
C ALA A 509 -4.45 24.71 8.95
N ARG A 510 -5.01 25.82 9.43
CA ARG A 510 -6.41 25.91 9.85
C ARG A 510 -7.38 25.69 8.69
N PHE A 511 -7.11 26.27 7.52
CA PHE A 511 -7.90 26.04 6.32
C PHE A 511 -7.90 24.57 5.90
N LEU A 512 -6.75 23.90 5.97
CA LEU A 512 -6.65 22.48 5.63
C LEU A 512 -7.38 21.59 6.64
N SER A 513 -7.41 21.97 7.92
CA SER A 513 -8.23 21.29 8.92
C SER A 513 -9.73 21.47 8.62
N PHE A 514 -10.13 22.67 8.17
CA PHE A 514 -11.47 22.90 7.64
C PHE A 514 -11.77 22.03 6.41
N CYS A 515 -10.82 21.87 5.48
CA CYS A 515 -10.96 20.96 4.34
C CYS A 515 -11.28 19.53 4.79
N GLN A 516 -10.55 19.00 5.79
CA GLN A 516 -10.81 17.67 6.35
C GLN A 516 -12.25 17.55 6.88
N HIS A 517 -12.69 18.57 7.62
CA HIS A 517 -14.03 18.59 8.20
C HIS A 517 -15.11 18.59 7.12
N VAL A 518 -14.98 19.46 6.11
CA VAL A 518 -15.94 19.54 5.01
C VAL A 518 -15.96 18.24 4.21
N GLN A 519 -14.80 17.67 3.90
CA GLN A 519 -14.70 16.38 3.20
C GLN A 519 -15.39 15.28 3.99
N PHE A 520 -15.10 15.16 5.29
CA PHE A 520 -15.75 14.17 6.15
C PHE A 520 -17.26 14.38 6.19
N TYR A 521 -17.73 15.61 6.33
CA TYR A 521 -19.16 15.92 6.34
C TYR A 521 -19.84 15.62 4.98
N LYS A 522 -19.22 16.03 3.87
CA LYS A 522 -19.81 15.91 2.52
C LYS A 522 -19.75 14.50 1.94
N THR A 523 -18.91 13.63 2.47
CA THR A 523 -18.85 12.21 2.11
C THR A 523 -19.71 11.34 3.04
N ASP A 524 -20.63 11.94 3.79
CA ASP A 524 -21.41 11.25 4.84
C ASP A 524 -20.51 10.45 5.78
N LYS A 525 -19.41 11.08 6.20
CA LYS A 525 -18.41 10.54 7.12
C LYS A 525 -17.61 9.37 6.55
N ALA A 526 -17.69 9.09 5.25
CA ALA A 526 -17.00 7.95 4.65
C ALA A 526 -15.50 8.19 4.43
N ALA A 527 -15.09 9.42 4.13
CA ALA A 527 -13.69 9.73 3.81
C ALA A 527 -13.31 11.19 4.06
N TYR A 528 -12.02 11.43 4.33
CA TYR A 528 -11.39 12.74 4.29
C TYR A 528 -9.93 12.58 3.89
N VAL A 529 -9.31 13.64 3.37
CA VAL A 529 -7.88 13.62 3.02
C VAL A 529 -7.05 13.99 4.24
N SER A 530 -5.95 13.32 4.49
CA SER A 530 -5.04 13.57 5.62
C SER A 530 -3.62 13.90 5.16
N ASP A 531 -2.69 14.02 6.12
CA ASP A 531 -1.27 14.30 5.87
C ASP A 531 -1.01 15.48 4.91
N PHE A 532 -1.72 16.59 5.13
CA PHE A 532 -1.53 17.75 4.29
C PHE A 532 -0.11 18.32 4.45
N GLN A 533 0.68 18.20 3.38
CA GLN A 533 2.06 18.67 3.32
C GLN A 533 2.40 19.21 1.93
N GLY A 534 3.24 20.22 1.83
CA GLY A 534 3.56 20.87 0.56
C GLY A 534 4.22 22.24 0.75
N GLN A 535 4.14 23.10 -0.26
CA GLN A 535 4.79 24.42 -0.22
C GLN A 535 3.82 25.53 0.21
N SER A 536 4.40 26.59 0.77
CA SER A 536 3.78 27.90 0.99
C SER A 536 3.18 28.59 -0.23
N TYR A 537 3.39 28.13 -1.46
CA TYR A 537 2.75 28.61 -2.70
C TYR A 537 1.24 28.30 -2.75
N SER A 538 0.93 27.12 -3.31
CA SER A 538 -0.43 26.67 -3.64
C SER A 538 -0.54 25.14 -3.79
N PHE A 539 0.50 24.40 -3.40
CA PHE A 539 0.67 22.99 -3.77
C PHE A 539 0.73 22.08 -2.55
N ILE A 540 0.06 20.94 -2.66
CA ILE A 540 -0.06 19.93 -1.62
C ILE A 540 0.27 18.55 -2.22
N ALA A 541 0.93 17.69 -1.44
CA ALA A 541 1.00 16.25 -1.64
C ALA A 541 0.00 15.56 -0.65
N PRO A 542 -0.85 14.63 -1.12
CA PRO A 542 -1.83 13.98 -0.25
C PRO A 542 -1.28 12.76 0.49
N TYR A 543 -1.95 12.41 1.58
CA TYR A 543 -2.37 11.03 1.86
C TYR A 543 -3.89 11.03 2.03
N ILE A 544 -4.61 10.03 1.53
CA ILE A 544 -6.03 9.86 1.87
C ILE A 544 -6.12 8.95 3.07
#